data_AF-A0A524KTU9-F1
#
_entry.id   AF-A0A524KTU9-F1
#
_cell.length_a   1.000
_cell.length_b   1.000
_cell.length_c   1.000
_cell.angle_alpha   90.00
_cell.angle_beta   90.00
_cell.angle_gamma   90.00
#
_symmetry.space_group_name_H-M   'P 1'
#
loop_
_entity.id
_entity.type
_entity.pdbx_description
1 polymer ?
#
loop_
_entity_poly.entity_id
_entity_poly.type
_entity_poly.pdbx_seq_one_letter_code
_entity_poly.pdbx_strand_id
1 'polypeptide(L)'
;MKSIILCAGKGTRLRPLTHTSAKHLIPIANKPVLFYAIETIRDCGIKDIGIIIGETGEDIRNELREGNKWGVNISYIEQKEALGLTHAVSVAVDFLGEDKFLMYLG
;
A
#
# COMPACT_ATOMS: atom_id res chain seq x y z
N MET A 1 5.73 -13.99 -8.55
CA MET A 1 5.21 -13.72 -7.19
C MET A 1 5.02 -12.23 -7.08
N LYS A 2 3.83 -11.81 -6.63
CA LYS A 2 3.45 -10.39 -6.47
C LYS A 2 3.29 -10.05 -5.01
N SER A 3 3.19 -8.76 -4.69
CA SER A 3 2.82 -8.32 -3.34
C SER A 3 1.64 -7.37 -3.38
N ILE A 4 0.82 -7.38 -2.33
CA ILE A 4 -0.13 -6.30 -2.05
C ILE A 4 0.18 -5.65 -0.71
N ILE A 5 0.09 -4.32 -0.64
CA ILE A 5 0.19 -3.54 0.59
C ILE A 5 -1.16 -2.89 0.85
N LEU A 6 -1.72 -3.15 2.04
CA LEU A 6 -3.07 -2.70 2.38
C LEU A 6 -3.02 -1.30 2.99
N CYS A 7 -3.39 -0.29 2.20
CA CYS A 7 -3.30 1.14 2.55
C CYS A 7 -4.65 1.90 2.61
N ALA A 8 -5.79 1.22 2.53
CA ALA A 8 -7.11 1.88 2.46
C ALA A 8 -7.70 2.33 3.83
N GLY A 9 -7.08 1.95 4.95
CA GLY A 9 -7.63 2.21 6.28
C GLY A 9 -7.57 3.68 6.71
N LYS A 10 -8.67 4.20 7.29
CA LYS A 10 -8.81 5.60 7.73
C LYS A 10 -7.97 6.01 8.96
N GLY A 11 -7.30 5.07 9.61
CA GLY A 11 -6.41 5.34 10.75
C GLY A 11 -7.05 6.12 11.91
N THR A 12 -8.34 5.91 12.19
CA THR A 12 -9.13 6.77 13.10
C THR A 12 -8.58 6.91 14.51
N ARG A 13 -7.78 5.94 14.99
CA ARG A 13 -7.13 5.97 16.31
C ARG A 13 -5.94 6.94 16.38
N LEU A 14 -5.41 7.37 15.24
CA LEU A 14 -4.28 8.31 15.15
C LEU A 14 -4.74 9.75 14.87
N ARG A 15 -6.04 10.01 14.93
CA ARG A 15 -6.54 11.39 14.82
C ARG A 15 -5.95 12.27 15.92
N PRO A 16 -5.57 13.53 15.63
CA PRO A 16 -5.92 14.26 14.40
C PRO A 16 -4.99 14.06 13.20
N LEU A 17 -3.90 13.31 13.34
CA LEU A 17 -2.86 13.18 12.30
C LEU A 17 -3.41 12.63 10.96
N THR A 18 -4.43 11.78 11.02
CA THR A 18 -5.02 11.13 9.84
C THR A 18 -6.27 11.84 9.30
N HIS A 19 -6.53 13.10 9.69
CA HIS A 19 -7.59 13.90 9.07
C HIS A 19 -7.24 14.35 7.66
N THR A 20 -5.96 14.66 7.42
CA THR A 20 -5.49 15.29 6.18
C THR A 20 -4.46 14.45 5.43
N SER A 21 -4.07 13.29 5.96
CA SER A 21 -3.08 12.43 5.32
C SER A 21 -3.27 10.95 5.65
N ALA A 22 -2.83 10.08 4.74
CA ALA A 22 -2.80 8.64 4.94
C ALA A 22 -1.89 8.26 6.12
N LYS A 23 -2.36 7.39 7.03
CA LYS A 23 -1.55 6.88 8.17
C LYS A 23 -0.21 6.26 7.73
N HIS A 24 -0.18 5.71 6.51
CA HIS A 24 0.95 5.02 5.90
C HIS A 24 2.12 5.97 5.60
N LEU A 25 1.83 7.27 5.45
CA LEU A 25 2.81 8.30 5.15
C LEU A 25 3.36 8.99 6.40
N ILE A 26 2.86 8.64 7.60
CA ILE A 26 3.40 9.16 8.85
C ILE A 26 4.87 8.72 8.96
N PRO A 27 5.82 9.64 9.19
CA PRO A 27 7.22 9.31 9.29
C PRO A 27 7.54 8.63 10.62
N ILE A 28 8.29 7.53 10.56
CA ILE A 28 8.96 6.91 11.70
C ILE A 28 10.46 7.01 11.42
N ALA A 29 11.21 7.59 12.35
CA ALA A 29 12.64 7.86 12.17
C ALA A 29 12.97 8.56 10.83
N ASN A 30 12.21 9.63 10.51
CA ASN A 30 12.35 10.45 9.29
C ASN A 30 12.02 9.74 7.97
N LYS A 31 11.38 8.57 8.00
CA LYS A 31 10.96 7.86 6.80
C LYS A 31 9.49 7.42 6.90
N PRO A 32 8.65 7.65 5.87
CA PRO A 32 7.28 7.12 5.85
C PRO A 32 7.22 5.62 6.13
N VAL A 33 6.27 5.17 6.96
CA VAL A 33 6.08 3.73 7.28
C VAL A 33 5.98 2.89 6.00
N LEU A 34 5.25 3.39 5.00
CA LEU A 34 5.05 2.71 3.72
C LEU A 34 6.36 2.39 2.98
N PHE A 35 7.42 3.19 3.17
CA PHE A 35 8.70 2.96 2.50
C PHE A 35 9.41 1.73 3.07
N TYR A 36 9.29 1.50 4.37
CA TYR A 36 9.84 0.29 4.99
C TYR A 36 9.19 -0.96 4.42
N ALA A 37 7.87 -0.93 4.18
CA ALA A 37 7.16 -2.05 3.56
C ALA A 37 7.66 -2.31 2.13
N ILE A 38 7.76 -1.27 1.29
CA ILE A 38 8.26 -1.38 -0.09
C ILE A 38 9.69 -1.92 -0.13
N GLU A 39 10.58 -1.39 0.71
CA GLU A 39 11.97 -1.84 0.80
C GLU A 39 12.07 -3.30 1.26
N THR A 40 11.28 -3.71 2.26
CA THR A 40 11.25 -5.10 2.74
C THR A 40 10.80 -6.05 1.63
N ILE A 41 9.74 -5.70 0.91
CA ILE A 41 9.20 -6.51 -0.21
C ILE A 41 10.23 -6.60 -1.35
N ARG A 42 10.87 -5.48 -1.70
CA ARG A 42 11.96 -5.44 -2.67
C ARG A 42 13.12 -6.34 -2.26
N ASP A 43 13.52 -6.31 -1.00
CA ASP A 43 14.64 -7.10 -0.47
C ASP A 43 14.34 -8.61 -0.46
N CYS A 44 13.06 -8.99 -0.45
CA CYS A 44 12.61 -10.36 -0.72
C CYS A 44 12.62 -10.74 -2.21
N GLY A 45 13.00 -9.83 -3.11
CA GLY A 45 13.06 -10.05 -4.57
C GLY A 45 11.73 -9.86 -5.31
N ILE A 46 10.69 -9.34 -4.65
CA ILE A 46 9.38 -9.09 -5.27
C ILE A 46 9.38 -7.68 -5.88
N LYS A 47 9.13 -7.58 -7.19
CA LYS A 47 9.15 -6.30 -7.92
C LYS A 47 7.77 -5.72 -8.21
N ASP A 48 6.75 -6.55 -8.36
CA ASP A 48 5.40 -6.10 -8.69
C ASP A 48 4.57 -5.94 -7.41
N ILE A 49 4.23 -4.69 -7.09
CA ILE A 49 3.58 -4.32 -5.84
C ILE A 49 2.26 -3.59 -6.12
N GLY A 50 1.15 -4.18 -5.68
CA GLY A 50 -0.17 -3.55 -5.67
C GLY A 50 -0.39 -2.79 -4.36
N ILE A 51 -0.67 -1.50 -4.42
CA ILE A 51 -1.02 -0.69 -3.25
C ILE A 51 -2.53 -0.54 -3.21
N ILE A 52 -3.17 -1.15 -2.21
CA ILE A 52 -4.61 -1.05 -2.00
C ILE A 52 -4.88 0.30 -1.33
N ILE A 53 -5.57 1.19 -2.00
CA ILE A 53 -5.79 2.56 -1.54
C ILE A 53 -7.28 2.84 -1.32
N GLY A 54 -7.58 3.83 -0.51
CA GLY A 54 -8.94 4.30 -0.27
C GLY A 54 -9.01 5.81 -0.40
N GLU A 55 -9.76 6.46 0.50
CA GLU A 55 -10.02 7.91 0.48
C GLU A 55 -8.76 8.80 0.41
N THR A 56 -7.67 8.40 1.06
CA THR A 56 -6.38 9.13 1.08
C THR A 56 -5.38 8.59 0.05
N GLY A 57 -5.86 7.87 -0.96
CA GLY A 57 -5.02 7.23 -1.98
C GLY A 57 -4.20 8.20 -2.83
N GLU A 58 -4.65 9.45 -2.94
CA GLU A 58 -3.96 10.45 -3.76
C GLU A 58 -2.63 10.90 -3.15
N ASP A 59 -2.55 11.05 -1.83
CA ASP A 59 -1.29 11.34 -1.15
C ASP A 59 -0.27 10.22 -1.40
N ILE A 60 -0.74 8.97 -1.35
CA ILE A 60 0.09 7.79 -1.59
C ILE A 60 0.57 7.75 -3.04
N ARG A 61 -0.31 8.04 -4.01
CA ARG A 61 0.05 8.15 -5.43
C ARG A 61 1.12 9.20 -5.68
N ASN A 62 0.95 10.37 -5.08
CA ASN A 62 1.90 11.48 -5.23
C ASN A 62 3.28 11.14 -4.66
N GLU A 63 3.32 10.46 -3.51
CA GLU A 63 4.57 10.10 -2.84
C GLU A 63 5.30 8.92 -3.53
N LEU A 64 4.57 7.89 -3.96
CA LEU A 64 5.16 6.66 -4.48
C LEU A 64 5.36 6.64 -6.00
N ARG A 65 4.50 7.34 -6.74
CA ARG A 65 4.49 7.37 -8.21
C ARG A 65 4.53 5.95 -8.80
N GLU A 66 5.45 5.66 -9.72
CA GLU A 66 5.56 4.35 -10.36
C GLU A 66 6.46 3.36 -9.60
N GLY A 67 7.12 3.79 -8.52
CA GLY A 67 8.04 2.93 -7.75
C GLY A 67 9.50 2.92 -8.22
N ASN A 68 9.84 3.68 -9.27
CA ASN A 68 11.18 3.76 -9.86
C ASN A 68 12.29 4.06 -8.83
N LYS A 69 12.00 4.85 -7.80
CA LYS A 69 12.91 5.16 -6.68
C LYS A 69 13.44 3.91 -5.96
N TRP A 70 12.65 2.84 -5.93
CA TRP A 70 13.01 1.57 -5.30
C TRP A 70 13.32 0.45 -6.31
N GLY A 71 13.23 0.73 -7.62
CA GLY A 71 13.40 -0.29 -8.67
C GLY A 71 12.29 -1.36 -8.68
N VAL A 72 11.07 -0.97 -8.31
CA VAL A 72 9.87 -1.81 -8.27
C VAL A 72 8.78 -1.21 -9.17
N ASN A 73 7.78 -2.01 -9.54
CA ASN A 73 6.62 -1.60 -10.30
C ASN A 73 5.42 -1.45 -9.35
N ILE A 74 4.88 -0.24 -9.24
CA ILE A 74 3.73 0.04 -8.37
C ILE A 74 2.44 0.12 -9.19
N SER A 75 1.43 -0.64 -8.78
CA SER A 75 0.04 -0.53 -9.27
C SER A 75 -0.87 -0.07 -8.13
N TYR A 76 -1.81 0.83 -8.42
CA TYR A 76 -2.77 1.33 -7.43
C TYR A 76 -4.13 0.65 -7.62
N ILE A 77 -4.68 0.10 -6.55
CA ILE A 77 -5.92 -0.66 -6.57
C ILE A 77 -6.91 0.00 -5.63
N GLU A 78 -8.02 0.50 -6.19
CA GLU A 78 -9.03 1.23 -5.44
C GLU A 78 -9.90 0.30 -4.58
N GLN A 79 -9.92 0.54 -3.28
CA GLN A 79 -10.83 -0.08 -2.33
C GLN A 79 -11.81 0.98 -1.81
N LYS A 80 -12.97 1.07 -2.46
CA LYS A 80 -14.02 2.06 -2.13
C LYS A 80 -14.49 1.95 -0.68
N GLU A 81 -14.62 0.73 -0.17
CA GLU A 81 -15.04 0.46 1.20
C GLU A 81 -14.05 -0.45 1.92
N ALA A 82 -13.57 -0.02 3.09
CA ALA A 82 -12.64 -0.80 3.91
C ALA A 82 -13.38 -1.88 4.72
N LEU A 83 -13.96 -2.88 4.04
CA LEU A 83 -14.75 -3.97 4.62
C LEU A 83 -13.90 -5.09 5.27
N GLY A 84 -12.58 -4.92 5.35
CA GLY A 84 -11.66 -5.86 5.98
C GLY A 84 -10.58 -6.39 5.04
N LEU A 85 -9.73 -7.28 5.57
CA LEU A 85 -8.54 -7.79 4.90
C LEU A 85 -8.89 -8.66 3.68
N THR A 86 -9.87 -9.56 3.83
CA THR A 86 -10.31 -10.43 2.73
C THR A 86 -10.88 -9.61 1.57
N HIS A 87 -11.57 -8.50 1.86
CA HIS A 87 -12.05 -7.59 0.83
C HIS A 87 -10.89 -6.92 0.07
N ALA A 88 -9.78 -6.61 0.74
CA ALA A 88 -8.61 -6.06 0.06
C ALA A 88 -7.98 -7.07 -0.91
N VAL A 89 -7.99 -8.36 -0.55
CA VAL A 89 -7.56 -9.42 -1.47
C VAL A 89 -8.53 -9.56 -2.65
N SER A 90 -9.85 -9.50 -2.41
CA SER A 90 -10.84 -9.65 -3.49
C SER A 90 -10.78 -8.54 -4.53
N VAL A 91 -10.52 -7.28 -4.13
CA VAL A 91 -10.36 -6.18 -5.10
C VAL A 91 -9.05 -6.24 -5.88
N ALA A 92 -8.08 -7.04 -5.42
CA ALA A 92 -6.78 -7.19 -6.05
C ALA A 92 -6.68 -8.40 -6.99
N VAL A 93 -7.77 -9.16 -7.18
CA VAL A 93 -7.76 -10.42 -7.95
C VAL A 93 -7.19 -10.23 -9.36
N ASP A 94 -7.58 -9.19 -10.08
CA ASP A 94 -7.09 -8.94 -11.45
C ASP A 94 -5.58 -8.64 -11.47
N PHE A 95 -5.07 -7.93 -10.47
CA PHE A 95 -3.64 -7.66 -10.33
C PHE A 95 -2.87 -8.94 -9.97
N LEU A 96 -3.40 -9.74 -9.05
CA LEU A 96 -2.76 -10.95 -8.55
C LEU A 96 -2.73 -12.05 -9.64
N GLY A 97 -3.84 -12.27 -10.34
CA GLY A 97 -3.99 -13.38 -11.28
C GLY A 97 -3.75 -14.74 -10.61
N GLU A 98 -3.00 -15.61 -11.28
CA GLU A 98 -2.64 -16.95 -10.80
C GLU A 98 -1.33 -16.97 -9.98
N ASP A 99 -0.70 -15.81 -9.75
CA ASP A 99 0.57 -15.72 -9.03
C ASP A 99 0.39 -16.00 -7.53
N LYS A 100 1.35 -16.73 -6.94
CA LYS A 100 1.55 -16.67 -5.49
C LYS A 100 1.82 -15.22 -5.07
N PHE A 101 1.32 -14.82 -3.91
CA PHE A 101 1.47 -13.46 -3.45
C PHE A 101 1.80 -13.33 -1.96
N LEU A 102 2.43 -12.22 -1.62
CA LEU A 102 2.64 -11.75 -0.25
C LEU A 102 1.63 -10.64 0.05
N MET A 103 1.02 -10.69 1.23
CA MET A 103 0.18 -9.60 1.74
C MET A 103 0.92 -8.91 2.90
N TYR A 104 1.10 -7.60 2.79
CA TYR A 104 1.74 -6.76 3.81
C TYR A 104 0.73 -5.72 4.34
N LEU A 105 0.67 -5.54 5.66
CA LEU A 105 -0.17 -4.51 6.26
C LEU A 105 0.58 -3.17 6.28
N GLY A 106 -0.02 -2.13 5.71
CA GLY A 106 0.51 -0.78 5.77
C GLY A 106 0.35 -0.10 7.14
#